data_AF-A0A661H2D4-F1
#
_entry.id   AF-A0A661H2D4-F1
#
_cell.length_a   1.000
_cell.length_b   1.000
_cell.length_c   1.000
_cell.angle_alpha   90.00
_cell.angle_beta   90.00
_cell.angle_gamma   90.00
#
_symmetry.space_group_name_H-M   'P 1'
#
loop_
_entity.id
_entity.type
_entity.pdbx_description
1 polymer ?
#
loop_
_entity_poly.entity_id
_entity_poly.type
_entity_poly.pdbx_seq_one_letter_code
_entity_poly.pdbx_strand_id
1 'polypeptide(L)' 'MMTPFEKFKSLDEPHQYLKPGITMEELDAIAMSINDNEAAQGLKEAKQKLFKTIAEQSNQAA' A
#
# COMPACT_ATOMS: atom_id res chain seq x y z
N MET A 1 5.89 8.43 -10.71
CA MET A 1 5.12 8.78 -9.50
C MET A 1 5.90 8.21 -8.34
N MET A 2 6.26 9.00 -7.32
CA MET A 2 7.00 8.45 -6.19
C MET A 2 6.03 7.78 -5.22
N THR A 3 6.39 6.63 -4.67
CA THR A 3 5.64 6.05 -3.55
C THR A 3 5.84 6.92 -2.30
N PRO A 4 4.94 6.85 -1.30
CA PRO A 4 5.12 7.58 -0.04
C PRO A 4 6.48 7.32 0.62
N PHE A 5 6.99 6.08 0.52
CA PHE A 5 8.29 5.72 1.05
C PHE A 5 9.46 6.31 0.24
N GLU A 6 9.39 6.31 -1.09
CA GLU A 6 10.38 7.01 -1.93
C GLU A 6 10.40 8.51 -1.63
N LYS A 7 9.23 9.11 -1.41
CA LYS A 7 9.13 10.52 -1.04
C LYS A 7 9.78 10.78 0.32
N PHE A 8 9.60 9.89 1.28
CA PHE A 8 10.25 9.94 2.58
C PHE A 8 11.78 9.81 2.47
N LYS A 9 12.30 8.91 1.63
CA LYS A 9 13.74 8.79 1.31
C LYS A 9 14.37 10.06 0.72
N SER A 10 13.57 10.91 0.06
CA SER A 10 14.06 12.14 -0.56
C SER A 10 14.25 13.33 0.41
N LEU A 11 13.88 13.17 1.68
CA LEU A 11 14.11 14.19 2.70
C LEU A 11 15.60 14.31 3.04
N ASP A 12 16.00 15.47 3.55
CA ASP A 12 17.32 15.62 4.15
C ASP A 12 17.34 14.91 5.51
N GLU A 13 18.35 14.06 5.72
CA GLU A 13 18.52 13.22 6.91
C GLU A 13 17.21 12.47 7.35
N PRO A 14 16.64 11.58 6.52
CA PRO A 14 15.34 10.95 6.79
C PRO A 14 15.32 10.08 8.06
N HIS A 15 16.49 9.58 8.46
CA HIS A 15 16.67 8.75 9.66
C HIS A 15 16.24 9.45 10.95
N GLN A 16 16.30 10.79 11.02
CA GLN A 16 15.93 11.55 12.22
C GLN A 16 14.43 11.45 12.56
N TYR A 17 13.60 11.12 11.57
CA TYR A 17 12.15 11.00 11.73
C TYR A 17 11.71 9.57 12.07
N LEU A 18 12.66 8.62 12.17
CA LEU A 18 12.36 7.25 12.54
C LEU A 18 12.11 7.13 14.04
N LYS A 19 11.18 6.25 14.40
CA LYS A 19 10.99 5.89 15.80
C LYS A 19 12.21 5.09 16.29
N PRO A 20 12.57 5.18 17.58
CA PRO A 20 13.63 4.35 18.14
C PRO A 20 13.40 2.87 17.84
N GLY A 21 14.43 2.19 17.34
CA GLY A 21 14.37 0.77 16.97
C GLY A 21 13.81 0.46 15.58
N ILE A 22 13.46 1.48 14.77
CA ILE A 22 13.14 1.29 13.34
C ILE A 22 14.35 1.73 12.51
N THR A 23 14.75 0.89 11.58
CA THR A 23 15.84 1.16 10.63
C THR A 23 15.31 1.48 9.24
N MET A 24 16.14 2.13 8.43
CA MET A 24 15.75 2.47 7.06
C MET A 24 15.76 1.24 6.16
N GLU A 25 16.65 0.30 6.46
CA GLU A 25 16.82 -0.99 5.80
C GLU A 25 15.58 -1.87 5.95
N GLU A 26 14.97 -1.90 7.15
CA GLU A 26 13.70 -2.59 7.37
C GLU A 26 12.56 -1.99 6.54
N LEU A 27 12.51 -0.66 6.44
CA LEU A 27 11.51 0.03 5.63
C LEU A 27 11.73 -0.20 4.13
N ASP A 28 12.98 -0.23 3.66
CA ASP A 28 13.32 -0.58 2.28
C ASP A 28 12.90 -2.02 1.95
N ALA A 29 13.17 -2.97 2.85
CA ALA A 29 12.76 -4.37 2.67
C ALA A 29 11.23 -4.50 2.56
N ILE A 30 10.48 -3.75 3.37
CA ILE A 30 9.02 -3.71 3.28
C ILE A 30 8.57 -3.07 1.97
N ALA A 31 9.16 -1.95 1.58
CA ALA A 31 8.81 -1.27 0.33
C ALA A 31 9.10 -2.12 -0.92
N MET A 32 10.16 -2.94 -0.88
CA MET A 32 10.52 -3.87 -1.95
C MET A 32 9.71 -5.18 -1.93
N SER A 33 8.99 -5.48 -0.84
CA SER A 33 8.25 -6.72 -0.68
C SER A 33 7.02 -6.83 -1.60
N ILE A 34 6.53 -5.70 -2.12
CA ILE A 34 5.40 -5.65 -3.04
C ILE A 34 5.82 -4.77 -4.21
N ASN A 35 5.84 -5.33 -5.41
CA ASN A 35 6.09 -4.53 -6.61
C ASN A 35 4.83 -3.74 -7.02
N ASP A 36 5.00 -2.64 -7.77
CA ASP A 36 3.89 -1.76 -8.18
C ASP A 36 2.77 -2.51 -8.92
N ASN A 37 3.11 -3.56 -9.67
CA ASN A 37 2.13 -4.36 -10.41
C ASN A 37 1.29 -5.24 -9.47
N GLU A 38 1.91 -5.83 -8.46
CA GLU A 38 1.24 -6.62 -7.42
C GLU A 38 0.31 -5.74 -6.58
N ALA A 39 0.75 -4.53 -6.22
CA ALA A 39 -0.10 -3.56 -5.53
C ALA A 39 -1.31 -3.15 -6.40
N ALA A 40 -1.08 -2.84 -7.68
CA ALA A 40 -2.15 -2.50 -8.62
C ALA A 40 -3.13 -3.67 -8.81
N GLN A 41 -2.62 -4.90 -8.88
CA GLN A 41 -3.42 -6.12 -8.99
C GLN A 41 -4.28 -6.33 -7.73
N GLY A 42 -3.67 -6.23 -6.54
CA GLY A 42 -4.39 -6.36 -5.27
C GLY A 42 -5.51 -5.33 -5.11
N LEU A 43 -5.28 -4.07 -5.52
CA LEU A 43 -6.31 -3.03 -5.53
C LEU A 43 -7.47 -3.38 -6.46
N LYS A 44 -7.17 -3.89 -7.67
CA LYS A 44 -8.17 -4.28 -8.65
C LYS A 44 -9.02 -5.45 -8.13
N GLU A 45 -8.39 -6.45 -7.53
CA GLU A 45 -9.07 -7.61 -6.94
C GLU A 45 -9.97 -7.19 -5.77
N ALA A 46 -9.47 -6.36 -4.86
CA ALA A 46 -10.26 -5.83 -3.73
C ALA A 46 -11.48 -5.03 -4.22
N LYS A 47 -11.29 -4.17 -5.23
CA LYS A 47 -12.37 -3.39 -5.86
C LYS A 47 -13.44 -4.29 -6.49
N GLN A 48 -13.03 -5.33 -7.22
CA GLN A 48 -13.96 -6.29 -7.81
C GLN A 48 -14.76 -7.04 -6.75
N LYS A 49 -14.11 -7.50 -5.67
CA LYS A 49 -14.76 -8.18 -4.56
C LYS A 49 -15.78 -7.28 -3.86
N LEU A 50 -15.43 -6.01 -3.62
CA LEU A 50 -16.32 -5.03 -3.03
C LEU A 50 -17.59 -4.84 -3.87
N PHE A 51 -17.44 -4.58 -5.17
CA PHE A 51 -18.61 -4.36 -6.04
C PHE A 51 -19.48 -5.59 -6.20
N LYS A 52 -18.89 -6.78 -6.26
CA LYS A 52 -19.64 -8.03 -6.26
C LYS A 52 -20.50 -8.14 -5.00
N THR A 53 -19.91 -7.88 -3.83
CA THR A 53 -20.62 -7.93 -2.55
C THR A 53 -21.76 -6.92 -2.50
N ILE A 54 -21.54 -5.68 -2.95
CA ILE A 54 -22.59 -4.64 -3.01
C ILE A 54 -23.73 -5.05 -3.96
N ALA A 55 -23.40 -5.57 -5.15
CA ALA A 55 -24.40 -6.00 -6.11
C ALA A 55 -25.24 -7.17 -5.58
N GLU A 56 -24.61 -8.15 -4.94
CA GLU A 56 -25.30 -9.29 -4.31
C GLU A 56 -26.24 -8.82 -3.19
N GLN A 57 -25.80 -7.89 -2.33
CA GLN A 57 -26.65 -7.31 -1.29
C GLN A 57 -27.87 -6.58 -1.88
N SER A 58 -27.69 -5.80 -2.94
CA SER A 58 -28.80 -5.10 -3.60
C SER A 58 -29.83 -6.06 -4.20
N ASN A 59 -29.39 -7.23 -4.66
CA ASN A 59 -30.26 -8.23 -5.29
C ASN A 59 -31.02 -9.10 -4.28
N GLN A 60 -30.59 -9.13 -3.00
CA GLN A 60 -31.30 -9.83 -1.92
C GLN A 60 -32.37 -8.96 -1.23
N ALA A 61 -32.35 -7.66 -1.47
CA ALA A 61 -33.32 -6.71 -0.91
C ALA A 61 -34.50 -6.38 -1.85
N ALA A 62 -34.52 -6.98 -3.05
CA ALA A 62 -35.56 -6.86 -4.07
C ALA A 62 -36.41 -8.13 -4.14
#